data_AF-A0A4R5NPY2-F1
#
_entry.id   AF-A0A4R5NPY2-F1
#
_cell.length_a   1.000
_cell.length_b   1.000
_cell.length_c   1.000
_cell.angle_alpha   90.00
_cell.angle_beta   90.00
_cell.angle_gamma   90.00
#
_symmetry.space_group_name_H-M   'P 1'
#
loop_
_entity.id
_entity.type
_entity.pdbx_description
1 polymer ?
#
loop_
_entity_poly.entity_id
_entity_poly.type
_entity_poly.pdbx_seq_one_letter_code
_entity_poly.pdbx_strand_id
1 'polypeptide(L)'
;MTSNYNIWNCGDLKILADDKKLQGFGPGELFEIQDDGILLNFNILSDNLKSFQPHKIKAIYMDADHTITIKMDVDNFKRLPIKIGSTVPLVPIKLYGEPHVKFTD
;
A
#
# COMPACT_ATOMS: atom_id res chain seq x y z
N MET A 1 -4.92 0.43 23.69
CA MET A 1 -5.33 0.93 22.37
C MET A 1 -4.96 -0.15 21.38
N THR A 2 -5.94 -0.84 20.81
CA THR A 2 -5.75 -1.87 19.79
C THR A 2 -5.54 -1.17 18.46
N SER A 3 -4.30 -1.14 17.98
CA SER A 3 -3.99 -0.69 16.61
C SER A 3 -4.62 -1.69 15.64
N ASN A 4 -5.66 -1.27 14.92
CA ASN A 4 -6.36 -2.08 13.94
C ASN A 4 -5.54 -2.12 12.65
N TYR A 5 -4.54 -3.00 12.59
CA TYR A 5 -3.82 -3.25 11.35
C TYR A 5 -4.70 -4.08 10.41
N ASN A 6 -5.24 -3.43 9.39
CA ASN A 6 -5.85 -4.15 8.28
C ASN A 6 -4.77 -4.42 7.22
N ILE A 7 -4.53 -5.71 6.95
CA ILE A 7 -3.55 -6.18 5.96
C ILE A 7 -4.35 -6.83 4.81
N TRP A 8 -4.12 -6.38 3.58
CA TRP A 8 -4.81 -6.92 2.39
C TRP A 8 -3.83 -7.50 1.35
N ASN A 9 -4.23 -8.60 0.70
CA ASN A 9 -3.47 -9.30 -0.33
C ASN A 9 -3.87 -8.85 -1.75
N CYS A 10 -2.97 -8.98 -2.73
CA CYS A 10 -3.06 -8.42 -4.09
C CYS A 10 -4.21 -8.92 -4.96
N GLY A 11 -4.71 -10.14 -4.72
CA GLY A 11 -5.67 -10.79 -5.62
C GLY A 11 -6.89 -9.91 -5.88
N ASP A 12 -7.38 -9.29 -4.82
CA ASP A 12 -8.59 -8.47 -4.81
C ASP A 12 -8.30 -6.99 -4.50
N LEU A 13 -7.02 -6.64 -4.38
CA LEU A 13 -6.56 -5.29 -4.02
C LEU A 13 -5.96 -4.57 -5.23
N LYS A 14 -6.56 -3.44 -5.60
CA LYS A 14 -6.04 -2.51 -6.61
C LYS A 14 -5.48 -1.27 -5.94
N ILE A 15 -4.20 -0.97 -6.14
CA ILE A 15 -3.54 0.21 -5.58
C ILE A 15 -3.21 1.18 -6.73
N LEU A 16 -3.62 2.43 -6.54
CA LEU A 16 -3.37 3.56 -7.42
C LEU A 16 -2.52 4.60 -6.68
N ALA A 17 -1.47 5.07 -7.33
CA ALA A 17 -0.64 6.19 -6.90
C ALA A 17 -0.74 7.28 -7.95
N ASP A 18 -1.21 8.47 -7.58
CA ASP A 18 -1.49 9.57 -8.51
C ASP A 18 -2.30 9.09 -9.74
N ASP A 19 -3.37 8.33 -9.46
CA ASP A 19 -4.26 7.70 -10.45
C ASP A 19 -3.60 6.66 -11.39
N LYS A 20 -2.31 6.34 -11.18
CA LYS A 20 -1.60 5.29 -11.91
C LYS A 20 -1.63 3.99 -11.14
N LYS A 21 -1.99 2.89 -11.81
CA LYS A 21 -2.00 1.55 -11.21
C LYS A 21 -0.57 1.11 -10.91
N LEU A 22 -0.32 0.75 -9.65
CA LEU A 22 0.94 0.17 -9.22
C LEU A 22 1.01 -1.33 -9.54
N GLN A 23 2.23 -1.81 -9.73
CA GLN A 23 2.60 -3.20 -10.05
C GLN A 23 3.93 -3.59 -9.36
N GLY A 24 4.35 -4.84 -9.49
CA GLY A 24 5.65 -5.28 -8.98
C GLY A 24 5.72 -5.30 -7.45
N PHE A 25 4.69 -5.85 -6.82
CA PHE A 25 4.62 -6.05 -5.38
C PHE A 25 5.21 -7.42 -4.98
N GLY A 26 5.59 -7.57 -3.71
CA GLY A 26 6.10 -8.84 -3.16
C GLY A 26 5.04 -9.91 -2.91
N PRO A 27 5.41 -11.14 -2.54
CA PRO A 27 4.46 -12.08 -1.94
C PRO A 27 4.19 -11.69 -0.48
N GLY A 28 2.92 -11.46 -0.14
CA GLY A 28 2.46 -11.17 1.23
C GLY A 28 2.56 -9.70 1.67
N GLU A 29 1.64 -9.28 2.55
CA GLU A 29 1.60 -7.99 3.26
C GLU A 29 1.88 -6.76 2.39
N LEU A 30 1.06 -6.53 1.37
CA LEU A 30 1.36 -5.49 0.37
C LEU A 30 1.05 -4.08 0.81
N PHE A 31 -0.01 -3.96 1.61
CA PHE A 31 -0.63 -2.71 1.97
C PHE A 31 -1.13 -2.85 3.40
N GLU A 32 -0.63 -1.97 4.26
CA GLU A 32 -0.98 -1.92 5.68
C GLU A 32 -1.32 -0.48 6.02
N ILE A 33 -2.50 -0.26 6.62
CA ILE A 33 -2.86 1.03 7.22
C ILE A 33 -2.24 1.09 8.61
N GLN A 34 -1.55 2.20 8.87
CA GLN A 34 -0.98 2.55 10.16
C GLN A 34 -1.62 3.85 10.66
N ASP A 35 -1.44 4.14 11.95
CA ASP A 35 -2.04 5.31 12.59
C ASP A 35 -1.61 6.64 11.94
N ASP A 36 -0.41 6.69 11.34
CA ASP A 36 0.20 7.87 10.70
C ASP A 36 0.40 7.71 9.18
N GLY A 37 -0.23 6.70 8.57
CA GLY A 37 -0.21 6.56 7.11
C GLY A 37 -0.32 5.13 6.60
N ILE A 38 0.41 4.81 5.52
CA ILE A 38 0.32 3.53 4.81
C ILE A 38 1.72 2.96 4.57
N LEU A 39 1.89 1.66 4.78
CA LEU A 39 3.08 0.91 4.39
C LEU A 39 2.83 0.10 3.11
N LEU A 40 3.74 0.23 2.14
CA LEU A 40 3.75 -0.53 0.88
C LEU A 40 5.01 -1.39 0.77
N ASN A 41 4.88 -2.65 0.36
CA ASN A 41 6.02 -3.54 0.13
C ASN A 41 6.22 -3.86 -1.36
N PHE A 42 7.18 -3.18 -2.00
CA PHE A 42 7.54 -3.42 -3.40
C PHE A 42 8.58 -4.53 -3.54
N ASN A 43 8.55 -5.25 -4.65
CA ASN A 43 9.71 -6.02 -5.10
C ASN A 43 10.85 -5.05 -5.41
N ILE A 44 12.08 -5.36 -4.98
CA ILE A 44 13.26 -4.53 -5.26
C ILE A 44 13.50 -4.28 -6.77
N LEU A 45 13.03 -5.19 -7.62
CA LEU A 45 13.12 -5.10 -9.08
C LEU A 45 11.95 -4.32 -9.72
N SER A 46 11.02 -3.78 -8.93
CA SER A 46 9.84 -3.07 -9.44
C SER A 46 10.22 -1.76 -10.12
N ASP A 47 9.73 -1.55 -11.34
CA ASP A 47 9.91 -0.27 -12.05
C ASP A 47 9.27 0.91 -11.32
N ASN A 48 8.23 0.65 -10.51
CA ASN A 48 7.59 1.71 -9.72
C ASN A 48 8.57 2.37 -8.75
N LEU A 49 9.58 1.65 -8.25
CA LEU A 49 10.56 2.19 -7.31
C LEU A 49 11.45 3.29 -7.90
N LYS A 50 11.67 3.32 -9.23
CA LYS A 50 12.60 4.26 -9.85
C LYS A 50 12.17 5.71 -9.71
N SER A 51 10.86 5.96 -9.76
CA SER A 51 10.25 7.30 -9.70
C SER A 51 9.14 7.41 -8.66
N PHE A 52 9.11 6.53 -7.66
CA PHE A 52 8.05 6.52 -6.64
C PHE A 52 8.09 7.77 -5.76
N GLN A 53 7.20 8.72 -6.04
CA GLN A 53 6.95 9.94 -5.25
C GLN A 53 5.46 10.33 -5.39
N PRO A 54 4.53 9.52 -4.86
CA PRO A 54 3.10 9.81 -5.00
C PRO A 54 2.67 10.98 -4.13
N HIS A 55 1.68 11.74 -4.58
CA HIS A 55 0.99 12.79 -3.82
C HIS A 55 -0.33 12.29 -3.24
N LYS A 56 -0.92 11.25 -3.82
CA LYS A 56 -2.11 10.58 -3.30
C LYS A 56 -2.07 9.08 -3.55
N ILE A 57 -2.69 8.35 -2.65
CA ILE A 57 -2.91 6.90 -2.76
C ILE A 57 -4.40 6.61 -2.73
N LYS A 58 -4.81 5.65 -3.56
CA LYS A 58 -6.11 5.02 -3.47
C LYS A 58 -5.94 3.50 -3.54
N ALA A 59 -6.40 2.79 -2.52
CA ALA A 59 -6.55 1.34 -2.54
C ALA A 59 -8.03 0.97 -2.63
N ILE A 60 -8.34 -0.01 -3.46
CA ILE A 60 -9.69 -0.55 -3.65
C ILE A 60 -9.59 -2.05 -3.46
N TYR A 61 -10.25 -2.55 -2.42
CA TYR A 61 -10.44 -3.97 -2.18
C TYR A 61 -11.89 -4.32 -2.51
N MET A 62 -12.11 -5.38 -3.28
CA MET A 62 -13.44 -5.87 -3.64
C MET A 62 -13.60 -7.30 -3.15
N ASP A 63 -14.56 -7.53 -2.27
CA ASP A 63 -15.06 -8.86 -1.93
C ASP A 63 -16.37 -9.12 -2.67
N ALA A 64 -16.93 -10.33 -2.56
CA ALA A 64 -18.19 -10.74 -3.21
C ALA A 64 -19.37 -9.80 -2.89
N ASP A 65 -19.41 -9.28 -1.65
CA ASP A 65 -20.56 -8.53 -1.12
C ASP A 65 -20.23 -7.05 -0.82
N HIS A 66 -18.96 -6.65 -0.81
CA HIS A 66 -18.55 -5.32 -0.36
C HIS A 66 -17.34 -4.78 -1.12
N THR A 67 -17.28 -3.46 -1.25
CA THR A 67 -16.08 -2.73 -1.70
C THR A 67 -15.53 -1.87 -0.57
N ILE A 68 -14.24 -2.02 -0.27
CA ILE A 68 -13.50 -1.17 0.66
C ILE A 68 -12.62 -0.24 -0.15
N THR A 69 -12.78 1.08 0.05
CA THR A 69 -11.92 2.09 -0.57
C THR A 69 -11.14 2.84 0.50
N ILE A 70 -9.83 2.89 0.34
CA ILE A 70 -8.92 3.66 1.19
C ILE A 70 -8.32 4.77 0.35
N LYS A 71 -8.35 6.01 0.83
CA LYS A 71 -7.74 7.18 0.16
C LYS A 71 -6.86 7.93 1.14
N MET A 72 -5.77 8.48 0.65
CA MET A 72 -4.86 9.29 1.46
C MET A 72 -4.13 10.29 0.58
N ASP A 73 -4.08 11.54 1.02
CA ASP A 73 -3.10 12.52 0.49
C ASP A 73 -1.77 12.28 1.21
N VAL A 74 -0.68 12.27 0.45
CA VAL A 74 0.65 11.90 0.92
C VAL A 74 1.43 13.19 1.23
N ASP A 75 1.66 13.43 2.52
CA ASP A 75 2.43 14.58 2.98
C ASP A 75 3.94 14.37 2.81
N ASN A 76 4.39 13.14 3.06
CA ASN A 76 5.78 12.75 2.98
C ASN A 76 5.91 11.25 2.74
N PHE A 77 7.09 10.77 2.34
CA PHE A 77 7.37 9.34 2.29
C PHE A 77 8.79 9.01 2.73
N LYS A 78 8.98 7.77 3.19
CA LYS A 78 10.27 7.23 3.60
C LYS A 78 10.45 5.81 3.07
N ARG A 79 11.58 5.57 2.41
CA ARG A 79 12.04 4.21 2.10
C ARG A 79 12.68 3.61 3.36
N LEU A 80 12.25 2.41 3.71
CA LEU A 80 12.77 1.66 4.86
C LEU A 80 13.84 0.66 4.41
N PRO A 81 14.64 0.11 5.34
CA PRO A 81 15.63 -0.91 5.01
C PRO A 81 15.02 -2.09 4.26
N ILE A 82 15.77 -2.62 3.29
CA ILE A 82 15.38 -3.76 2.47
C ILE A 82 15.14 -4.96 3.38
N LYS A 83 14.00 -5.63 3.21
CA LYS A 83 13.69 -6.90 3.89
C LYS A 83 14.21 -8.06 3.04
N ILE A 84 15.11 -8.86 3.62
CA ILE A 84 15.67 -10.06 3.01
C ILE A 84 15.17 -11.26 3.85
N GLY A 85 14.47 -12.21 3.22
CA GLY A 85 13.81 -13.33 3.92
C GLY A 85 12.58 -13.91 3.22
N SER A 86 12.08 -13.22 2.19
CA SER A 86 11.07 -13.72 1.24
C SER A 86 11.76 -14.36 0.03
N THR A 87 11.02 -15.13 -0.78
CA THR A 87 11.47 -15.62 -2.10
C THR A 87 11.95 -14.51 -3.03
N VAL A 88 11.57 -13.25 -2.76
CA VAL A 88 12.11 -12.05 -3.43
C VAL A 88 12.44 -10.95 -2.40
N PRO A 89 13.56 -10.21 -2.55
CA PRO A 89 13.87 -9.07 -1.68
C PRO A 89 12.83 -7.95 -1.83
N LEU A 90 12.42 -7.36 -0.70
CA LEU A 90 11.38 -6.33 -0.66
C LEU A 90 11.91 -4.98 -0.18
N VAL A 91 11.38 -3.91 -0.76
CA VAL A 91 11.62 -2.52 -0.36
C VAL A 91 10.33 -1.97 0.27
N PRO A 92 10.27 -1.86 1.61
CA PRO A 92 9.15 -1.23 2.28
C PRO A 92 9.21 0.29 2.10
N ILE A 93 8.09 0.91 1.78
CA ILE A 93 7.93 2.36 1.69
C ILE A 93 6.78 2.78 2.59
N LYS A 94 7.09 3.64 3.56
CA LYS A 94 6.09 4.29 4.40
C LYS A 94 5.68 5.61 3.78
N LEU A 95 4.39 5.78 3.56
CA LEU A 95 3.73 7.00 3.12
C LEU A 95 3.06 7.61 4.34
N TYR A 96 3.35 8.87 4.64
CA TYR A 96 2.74 9.60 5.75
C TYR A 96 1.55 10.41 5.25
N GLY A 97 0.50 10.45 6.06
CA GLY A 97 -0.75 11.15 5.78
C GLY A 97 -1.89 10.55 6.59
N GLU A 98 -3.11 11.08 6.44
CA GLU A 98 -4.30 10.57 7.13
C GLU A 98 -5.13 9.66 6.20
N PRO A 99 -5.09 8.32 6.38
CA PRO A 99 -5.84 7.40 5.54
C PRO A 99 -7.34 7.41 5.89
N HIS A 100 -8.16 7.67 4.88
CA HIS A 100 -9.62 7.67 4.98
C HIS A 100 -10.19 6.37 4.40
N VAL A 101 -10.92 5.62 5.21
CA VAL A 101 -11.50 4.31 4.84
C VAL A 101 -13.00 4.45 4.63
N LYS A 102 -13.51 3.93 3.51
CA LYS A 102 -14.94 3.87 3.19
C LYS A 102 -15.34 2.44 2.82
N PHE A 103 -16.42 1.97 3.43
CA PHE A 103 -17.09 0.71 3.12
C PHE A 103 -18.33 1.00 2.28
N THR A 104 -18.57 0.22 1.24
CA THR A 104 -19.80 0.26 0.43
C THR A 104 -20.27 -1.15 0.14
N ASP A 105 -21.58 -1.34 0.24
CA ASP A 105 -22.30 -2.54 -0.21
C ASP A 105 -22.54 -2.52 -1.73
#